data_AF-A0A9D4HQG0-F1
#
_entry.id   AF-A0A9D4HQG0-F1
#
_cell.length_a   1.000
_cell.length_b   1.000
_cell.length_c   1.000
_cell.angle_alpha   90.00
_cell.angle_beta   90.00
_cell.angle_gamma   90.00
#
_symmetry.space_group_name_H-M   'P 1'
#
loop_
_entity.id
_entity.type
_entity.pdbx_description
1 polymer ?
#
loop_
_entity_poly.entity_id
_entity_poly.type
_entity_poly.pdbx_seq_one_letter_code
_entity_poly.pdbx_strand_id
1 'polypeptide(L)'
;MSPLAHAPLTMLIHQTTHTVTSDDPVTLLGYQWSAKSAFSQHMDRLFLILRQKIGYLQMESLKSRLSFHQEQALDSEDVRRQICECLEKVLHDIQRSPPTEEYLRQLSRNLQSLLLHVGRILDLPSHIIQSAISMKASLAHHCLHAHLDVYWRLLAILHAVTSSKTDALARDRWCTSVDSDLDLGIYEQMVQVILWDLVSMANSRFVCNVPAGGSYVGTSMFTCTCVRELWSMILKLTQWRAHTHSRDSFWMCMHHVMSDVLDADSHQTPMDLDDCRVMFNPAEGFKVTDPVGLSLWMMYNISPLFMETAMDGPLYPGDGKAVSCYHHVQTVLKKCLTMPGLTETVLRNHLKAVLLITSQWEPNTPILILLWDYFYKTLNNCESYQTSSGRLDGLACVDSTVVGLYERCKQWTLGHADSLEKDTSYQLFLRLLSEHLGRLYASGATQEWKQVKGRIYSKFHVRRVQELLEVGLYNLTALFITLGMTADLEDVASKLVDFYDMLDISSLTFARRSVVWKGVLALTLVYVNKGLDVTFLAEKMAVSFEAAVSQFVEASFDTRHHLWRLILLYMEGMQEVIDSSSNLALSQYKLLCPSIKTLLSKCSDHELRTCLSILHSIVQKYRQDQAFQST
;
A
#
# COMPACT_ATOMS: atom_id res chain seq x y z
N MET A 1 -21.48 -12.64 28.41
CA MET A 1 -20.26 -11.84 28.19
C MET A 1 -19.08 -12.69 28.64
N SER A 2 -18.26 -13.15 27.69
CA SER A 2 -17.25 -14.20 27.91
C SER A 2 -16.00 -13.64 28.62
N PRO A 3 -15.53 -14.27 29.72
CA PRO A 3 -14.29 -13.89 30.42
C PRO A 3 -13.01 -14.10 29.58
N LEU A 4 -13.09 -14.83 28.47
CA LEU A 4 -11.94 -15.20 27.64
C LEU A 4 -11.41 -14.06 26.76
N ALA A 5 -12.17 -12.98 26.56
CA ALA A 5 -11.73 -11.82 25.76
C ALA A 5 -10.80 -10.86 26.52
N HIS A 6 -10.67 -11.00 27.85
CA HIS A 6 -9.82 -10.13 28.67
C HIS A 6 -8.34 -10.57 28.73
N ALA A 7 -8.04 -11.85 28.47
CA ALA A 7 -6.71 -12.44 28.66
C ALA A 7 -5.58 -11.88 27.75
N PRO A 8 -5.81 -11.61 26.44
CA PRO A 8 -4.72 -11.14 25.56
C PRO A 8 -4.28 -9.70 25.87
N LEU A 9 -5.22 -8.84 26.26
CA LEU A 9 -4.95 -7.46 26.67
C LEU A 9 -4.30 -7.36 28.04
N THR A 10 -4.68 -8.25 28.98
CA THR A 10 -3.96 -8.34 30.26
C THR A 10 -2.51 -8.75 30.04
N MET A 11 -2.16 -9.55 29.03
CA MET A 11 -0.76 -9.87 28.69
C MET A 11 0.01 -8.72 28.01
N LEU A 12 -0.63 -7.87 27.22
CA LEU A 12 0.00 -6.65 26.67
C LEU A 12 0.21 -5.56 27.72
N ILE A 13 -0.58 -5.61 28.80
CA ILE A 13 -0.54 -4.67 29.92
C ILE A 13 0.33 -5.22 31.07
N HIS A 14 0.41 -6.54 31.23
CA HIS A 14 1.23 -7.25 32.23
C HIS A 14 2.41 -7.96 31.58
N GLN A 15 3.61 -7.43 31.77
CA GLN A 15 4.80 -8.25 31.83
C GLN A 15 5.05 -8.56 33.32
N THR A 16 4.89 -9.84 33.68
CA THR A 16 5.21 -10.47 34.98
C THR A 16 4.50 -9.95 36.25
N THR A 17 3.67 -10.79 36.85
CA THR A 17 3.18 -10.61 38.23
C THR A 17 3.79 -11.66 39.16
N HIS A 18 4.66 -11.23 40.08
CA HIS A 18 4.85 -11.94 41.34
C HIS A 18 3.72 -11.54 42.28
N THR A 19 3.02 -12.53 42.83
CA THR A 19 1.93 -12.32 43.80
C THR A 19 2.49 -11.79 45.12
N VAL A 20 2.46 -10.48 45.31
CA VAL A 20 2.79 -9.82 46.59
C VAL A 20 1.58 -9.87 47.52
N THR A 21 1.77 -10.46 48.70
CA THR A 21 0.82 -10.50 49.81
C THR A 21 0.62 -9.10 50.43
N SER A 22 -0.56 -8.84 51.02
CA SER A 22 -1.10 -7.49 51.17
C SER A 22 -0.48 -6.57 52.22
N ASP A 23 0.52 -7.01 52.98
CA ASP A 23 1.13 -6.22 54.07
C ASP A 23 2.65 -6.04 53.94
N ASP A 24 3.27 -6.60 52.90
CA ASP A 24 4.72 -6.49 52.72
C ASP A 24 5.12 -5.09 52.20
N PRO A 25 6.21 -4.49 52.71
CA PRO A 25 6.71 -3.23 52.19
C PRO A 25 7.13 -3.39 50.73
N VAL A 26 6.77 -2.42 49.89
CA VAL A 26 7.12 -2.39 48.48
C VAL A 26 8.29 -1.43 48.26
N THR A 27 9.28 -1.87 47.48
CA THR A 27 10.39 -1.00 47.08
C THR A 27 9.99 -0.27 45.80
N LEU A 28 9.86 1.06 45.85
CA LEU A 28 9.59 1.89 44.68
C LEU A 28 10.64 2.99 44.59
N LEU A 29 11.26 3.12 43.41
CA LEU A 29 12.28 4.15 43.12
C LEU A 29 13.47 4.12 44.10
N GLY A 30 13.80 2.93 44.63
CA GLY A 30 14.87 2.73 45.61
C GLY A 30 14.50 2.98 47.08
N TYR A 31 13.23 3.26 47.38
CA TYR A 31 12.74 3.52 48.75
C TYR A 31 11.66 2.51 49.17
N GLN A 32 11.59 2.20 50.47
CA GLN A 32 10.56 1.32 51.04
C GLN A 32 9.28 2.11 51.32
N TRP A 33 8.14 1.57 50.88
CA TRP A 33 6.81 2.16 51.07
C TRP A 33 5.82 1.13 51.59
N SER A 34 4.77 1.61 52.26
CA SER A 34 3.60 0.78 52.57
C SER A 34 2.84 0.43 51.28
N ALA A 35 2.71 -0.86 50.97
CA ALA A 35 2.08 -1.32 49.72
C ALA A 35 0.64 -0.83 49.51
N LYS A 36 -0.13 -0.61 50.61
CA LYS A 36 -1.52 -0.13 50.58
C LYS A 36 -1.65 1.39 50.52
N SER A 37 -0.70 2.14 51.08
CA SER A 37 -0.84 3.60 51.26
C SER A 37 0.16 4.46 50.48
N ALA A 38 1.10 3.85 49.75
CA ALA A 38 2.12 4.56 48.98
C ALA A 38 1.52 5.67 48.10
N PHE A 39 0.61 5.33 47.20
CA PHE A 39 0.00 6.33 46.30
C PHE A 39 -1.16 7.10 46.93
N SER A 40 -1.86 6.57 47.94
CA SER A 40 -2.96 7.31 48.57
C SER A 40 -2.47 8.42 49.51
N GLN A 41 -1.25 8.32 50.06
CA GLN A 41 -0.68 9.30 50.99
C GLN A 41 0.51 10.08 50.41
N HIS A 42 1.21 9.52 49.41
CA HIS A 42 2.49 10.07 48.95
C HIS A 42 2.59 10.22 47.43
N MET A 43 1.47 10.31 46.71
CA MET A 43 1.43 10.44 45.24
C MET A 43 2.39 11.53 44.73
N ASP A 44 2.25 12.77 45.20
CA ASP A 44 3.05 13.90 44.69
C ASP A 44 4.55 13.69 44.91
N ARG A 45 4.92 13.07 46.05
CA ARG A 45 6.31 12.76 46.38
C ARG A 45 6.86 11.64 45.49
N LEU A 46 6.07 10.60 45.22
CA LEU A 46 6.45 9.51 44.32
C LEU A 46 6.65 10.03 42.89
N PHE A 47 5.73 10.84 42.38
CA PHE A 47 5.85 11.45 41.05
C PHE A 47 7.00 12.46 40.98
N LEU A 48 7.34 13.15 42.07
CA LEU A 48 8.54 13.99 42.13
C LEU A 48 9.83 13.16 41.99
N ILE A 49 9.96 12.07 42.74
CA ILE A 49 11.13 11.17 42.65
C ILE A 49 11.19 10.52 41.26
N LEU A 50 10.05 10.14 40.69
CA LEU A 50 9.95 9.59 39.35
C LEU A 50 10.51 10.56 38.30
N ARG A 51 10.10 11.84 38.35
CA ARG A 51 10.65 12.89 37.49
C ARG A 51 12.16 13.06 37.69
N GLN A 52 12.64 13.06 38.93
CA GLN A 52 14.09 13.14 39.22
C GLN A 52 14.88 11.98 38.58
N LYS A 53 14.35 10.75 38.62
CA LYS A 53 14.98 9.57 38.00
C LYS A 53 15.01 9.68 36.46
N ILE A 54 13.94 10.19 35.85
CA ILE A 54 13.88 10.45 34.39
C ILE A 54 14.88 11.55 34.00
N GLY A 55 14.88 12.67 34.73
CA GLY A 55 15.81 13.78 34.51
C GLY A 55 17.28 13.37 34.69
N TYR A 56 17.57 12.44 35.61
CA TYR A 56 18.89 11.84 35.75
C TYR A 56 19.31 11.09 34.48
N LEU A 57 18.47 10.22 33.93
CA LEU A 57 18.76 9.50 32.68
C LEU A 57 18.98 10.46 31.50
N GLN A 58 18.14 11.48 31.37
CA GLN A 58 18.27 12.51 30.33
C GLN A 58 19.61 13.26 30.46
N MET A 59 19.94 13.73 31.65
CA MET A 59 21.18 14.48 31.89
C MET A 59 22.44 13.62 31.66
N GLU A 60 22.47 12.38 32.15
CA GLU A 60 23.63 11.50 31.99
C GLU A 60 23.79 11.03 30.53
N SER A 61 22.68 10.79 29.81
CA SER A 61 22.75 10.48 28.38
C SER A 61 23.37 11.63 27.56
N LEU A 62 23.03 12.89 27.88
CA LEU A 62 23.64 14.07 27.27
C LEU A 62 25.15 14.17 27.56
N LYS A 63 25.56 13.88 28.80
CA LYS A 63 26.97 13.88 29.21
C LYS A 63 27.79 12.74 28.60
N SER A 64 27.17 11.59 28.33
CA SER A 64 27.85 10.42 27.78
C SER A 64 28.52 10.67 26.42
N ARG A 65 28.04 11.66 25.65
CA ARG A 65 28.68 12.12 24.41
C ARG A 65 30.10 12.69 24.63
N LEU A 66 30.42 13.10 25.86
CA LEU A 66 31.64 13.80 26.24
C LEU A 66 32.64 12.91 27.01
N SER A 67 32.28 11.66 27.39
CA SER A 67 33.16 10.80 28.20
C SER A 67 33.19 9.34 27.71
N PHE A 68 34.35 8.69 27.82
CA PHE A 68 34.64 7.33 27.33
C PHE A 68 34.32 6.19 28.33
N HIS A 69 33.62 6.46 29.44
CA HIS A 69 33.49 5.50 30.53
C HIS A 69 32.29 4.55 30.39
N GLN A 70 32.56 3.24 30.48
CA GLN A 70 31.63 2.15 30.22
C GLN A 70 30.89 1.64 31.49
N GLU A 71 31.31 2.07 32.69
CA GLU A 71 30.78 1.61 33.99
C GLU A 71 29.39 2.16 34.36
N GLN A 72 28.92 3.26 33.73
CA GLN A 72 27.65 3.91 34.06
C GLN A 72 26.40 3.25 33.42
N ALA A 73 26.57 2.30 32.50
CA ALA A 73 25.43 1.67 31.82
C ALA A 73 24.59 0.76 32.75
N LEU A 74 25.23 0.12 33.75
CA LEU A 74 24.57 -0.83 34.66
C LEU A 74 23.57 -0.17 35.62
N ASP A 75 23.77 1.08 36.02
CA ASP A 75 22.82 1.84 36.86
C ASP A 75 21.61 2.33 36.03
N SER A 76 21.81 2.61 34.74
CA SER A 76 20.75 3.13 33.88
C SER A 76 19.63 2.12 33.57
N GLU A 77 19.95 0.83 33.51
CA GLU A 77 18.96 -0.24 33.38
C GLU A 77 18.11 -0.37 34.66
N ASP A 78 18.75 -0.31 35.83
CA ASP A 78 18.04 -0.37 37.11
C ASP A 78 17.12 0.84 37.31
N VAL A 79 17.59 2.04 36.96
CA VAL A 79 16.76 3.25 37.00
C VAL A 79 15.55 3.13 36.06
N ARG A 80 15.73 2.63 34.83
CA ARG A 80 14.63 2.38 33.89
C ARG A 80 13.63 1.37 34.45
N ARG A 81 14.11 0.28 35.07
CA ARG A 81 13.26 -0.72 35.73
C ARG A 81 12.45 -0.10 36.86
N GLN A 82 13.08 0.68 37.74
CA GLN A 82 12.40 1.36 38.85
C GLN A 82 11.29 2.33 38.37
N ILE A 83 11.51 3.01 37.24
CA ILE A 83 10.49 3.85 36.59
C ILE A 83 9.28 3.01 36.17
N CYS A 84 9.51 1.87 35.52
CA CYS A 84 8.46 0.96 35.06
C CYS A 84 7.66 0.38 36.24
N GLU A 85 8.35 -0.16 37.26
CA GLU A 85 7.74 -0.72 38.47
C GLU A 85 6.85 0.29 39.20
N CYS A 86 7.30 1.55 39.29
CA CYS A 86 6.52 2.62 39.91
C CYS A 86 5.19 2.87 39.18
N LEU A 87 5.21 2.95 37.86
CA LEU A 87 4.00 3.19 37.06
C LEU A 87 3.09 1.94 36.98
N GLU A 88 3.68 0.75 36.95
CA GLU A 88 2.95 -0.51 37.07
C GLU A 88 2.17 -0.62 38.38
N LYS A 89 2.76 -0.17 39.48
CA LYS A 89 2.08 -0.16 40.77
C LYS A 89 0.85 0.75 40.75
N VAL A 90 0.92 1.92 40.12
CA VAL A 90 -0.25 2.80 39.93
C VAL A 90 -1.37 2.08 39.20
N LEU A 91 -1.03 1.42 38.09
CA LEU A 91 -2.00 0.68 37.29
C LEU A 91 -2.65 -0.46 38.09
N HIS A 92 -1.85 -1.23 38.82
CA HIS A 92 -2.34 -2.30 39.68
C HIS A 92 -3.29 -1.77 40.76
N ASP A 93 -3.00 -0.61 41.35
CA ASP A 93 -3.85 0.00 42.38
C ASP A 93 -5.21 0.46 41.83
N ILE A 94 -5.25 0.99 40.61
CA ILE A 94 -6.50 1.35 39.91
C ILE A 94 -7.35 0.12 39.62
N GLN A 95 -6.73 -0.99 39.21
CA GLN A 95 -7.43 -2.22 38.85
C GLN A 95 -7.97 -2.99 40.06
N ARG A 96 -7.26 -2.94 41.20
CA ARG A 96 -7.61 -3.72 42.40
C ARG A 96 -8.78 -3.14 43.18
N SER A 97 -8.93 -1.81 43.20
CA SER A 97 -10.02 -1.14 43.91
C SER A 97 -10.46 0.10 43.15
N PRO A 98 -11.78 0.36 43.02
CA PRO A 98 -12.26 1.55 42.33
C PRO A 98 -11.74 2.80 43.06
N PRO A 99 -10.93 3.64 42.40
CA PRO A 99 -10.35 4.81 43.04
C PRO A 99 -11.43 5.86 43.34
N THR A 100 -11.19 6.67 44.37
CA THR A 100 -12.04 7.84 44.65
C THR A 100 -11.84 8.91 43.59
N GLU A 101 -12.85 9.77 43.39
CA GLU A 101 -12.75 10.88 42.44
C GLU A 101 -11.58 11.84 42.76
N GLU A 102 -11.30 12.08 44.04
CA GLU A 102 -10.16 12.92 44.46
C GLU A 102 -8.81 12.28 44.09
N TYR A 103 -8.67 10.96 44.30
CA TYR A 103 -7.47 10.23 43.88
C TYR A 103 -7.28 10.32 42.37
N LEU A 104 -8.36 10.16 41.61
CA LEU A 104 -8.35 10.27 40.15
C LEU A 104 -7.93 11.67 39.67
N ARG A 105 -8.44 12.74 40.28
CA ARG A 105 -8.04 14.12 39.94
C ARG A 105 -6.58 14.42 40.32
N GLN A 106 -6.11 13.94 41.47
CA GLN A 106 -4.71 14.08 41.86
C GLN A 106 -3.79 13.30 40.90
N LEU A 107 -4.22 12.10 40.50
CA LEU A 107 -3.50 11.29 39.53
C LEU A 107 -3.44 12.00 38.17
N SER A 108 -4.57 12.46 37.61
CA SER A 108 -4.61 13.17 36.33
C SER A 108 -3.61 14.33 36.28
N ARG A 109 -3.56 15.17 37.33
CA ARG A 109 -2.59 16.28 37.45
C ARG A 109 -1.14 15.80 37.47
N ASN A 110 -0.84 14.74 38.22
CA ASN A 110 0.51 14.18 38.30
C ASN A 110 0.95 13.51 37.00
N LEU A 111 0.03 12.85 36.29
CA LEU A 111 0.28 12.27 34.96
C LEU A 111 0.56 13.37 33.93
N GLN A 112 -0.24 14.45 33.92
CA GLN A 112 -0.01 15.61 33.05
C GLN A 112 1.35 16.25 33.33
N SER A 113 1.67 16.50 34.60
CA SER A 113 2.97 17.04 35.01
C SER A 113 4.14 16.12 34.64
N LEU A 114 3.96 14.80 34.73
CA LEU A 114 4.95 13.83 34.28
C LEU A 114 5.15 13.90 32.76
N LEU A 115 4.05 13.95 31.98
CA LEU A 115 4.10 14.04 30.52
C LEU A 115 4.84 15.31 30.06
N LEU A 116 4.50 16.47 30.65
CA LEU A 116 5.18 17.73 30.36
C LEU A 116 6.66 17.71 30.75
N HIS A 117 7.02 17.01 31.83
CA HIS A 117 8.42 16.86 32.24
C HIS A 117 9.22 15.93 31.31
N VAL A 118 8.61 14.85 30.85
CA VAL A 118 9.21 13.91 29.90
C VAL A 118 9.45 14.60 28.56
N GLY A 119 8.51 15.45 28.14
CA GLY A 119 8.55 16.15 26.85
C GLY A 119 8.28 15.22 25.67
N ARG A 120 8.42 15.73 24.44
CA ARG A 120 8.23 14.94 23.22
C ARG A 120 9.47 14.09 22.94
N ILE A 121 9.28 12.91 22.34
CA ILE A 121 10.41 12.08 21.87
C ILE A 121 11.18 12.81 20.76
N LEU A 122 10.50 13.64 19.95
CA LEU A 122 11.15 14.43 18.89
C LEU A 122 12.07 15.54 19.43
N ASP A 123 11.86 15.99 20.67
CA ASP A 123 12.72 17.00 21.32
C ASP A 123 14.03 16.39 21.83
N LEU A 124 14.14 15.06 21.82
CA LEU A 124 15.37 14.39 22.19
C LEU A 124 16.49 14.71 21.17
N PRO A 125 17.73 14.90 21.66
CA PRO A 125 18.90 14.98 20.80
C PRO A 125 18.99 13.82 19.79
N SER A 126 19.40 14.13 18.56
CA SER A 126 19.50 13.16 17.45
C SER A 126 20.34 11.91 17.79
N HIS A 127 21.40 12.05 18.58
CA HIS A 127 22.22 10.92 19.02
C HIS A 127 21.48 9.93 19.93
N ILE A 128 20.49 10.41 20.71
CA ILE A 128 19.63 9.56 21.55
C ILE A 128 18.66 8.79 20.66
N ILE A 129 18.01 9.48 19.72
CA ILE A 129 17.09 8.85 18.76
C ILE A 129 17.83 7.81 17.89
N GLN A 130 19.05 8.13 17.44
CA GLN A 130 19.90 7.22 16.66
C GLN A 130 20.44 6.04 17.47
N SER A 131 20.57 6.17 18.80
CA SER A 131 21.00 5.07 19.65
C SER A 131 20.05 3.86 19.62
N ALA A 132 18.78 4.07 19.23
CA ALA A 132 17.81 3.01 18.97
C ALA A 132 18.29 1.97 17.95
N ILE A 133 19.12 2.41 16.99
CA ILE A 133 19.63 1.58 15.90
C ILE A 133 20.76 0.67 16.39
N SER A 134 21.44 1.05 17.49
CA SER A 134 22.54 0.28 18.07
C SER A 134 21.99 -0.83 18.97
N MET A 135 22.45 -2.07 18.75
CA MET A 135 22.13 -3.21 19.63
C MET A 135 22.86 -3.16 20.99
N LYS A 136 23.69 -2.13 21.24
CA LYS A 136 24.40 -1.97 22.52
C LYS A 136 23.59 -1.11 23.48
N ALA A 137 23.32 -1.67 24.67
CA ALA A 137 22.71 -1.01 25.82
C ALA A 137 23.58 0.15 26.33
N SER A 138 23.39 1.33 25.72
CA SER A 138 24.04 2.59 26.08
C SER A 138 23.10 3.44 26.94
N LEU A 139 23.61 4.46 27.64
CA LEU A 139 22.76 5.42 28.38
C LEU A 139 21.72 6.10 27.46
N ALA A 140 22.12 6.46 26.25
CA ALA A 140 21.21 6.99 25.23
C ALA A 140 20.10 5.99 24.88
N HIS A 141 20.44 4.71 24.76
CA HIS A 141 19.46 3.64 24.53
C HIS A 141 18.48 3.55 25.70
N HIS A 142 18.95 3.48 26.95
CA HIS A 142 18.05 3.41 28.12
C HIS A 142 17.18 4.67 28.29
N CYS A 143 17.72 5.86 27.98
CA CYS A 143 16.95 7.10 28.01
C CYS A 143 15.79 7.08 27.02
N LEU A 144 16.04 6.72 25.76
CA LEU A 144 14.98 6.62 24.75
C LEU A 144 13.91 5.60 25.17
N HIS A 145 14.32 4.41 25.61
CA HIS A 145 13.36 3.37 25.96
C HIS A 145 12.60 3.69 27.24
N ALA A 146 13.18 4.43 28.20
CA ALA A 146 12.45 4.94 29.35
C ALA A 146 11.32 5.91 28.92
N HIS A 147 11.53 6.72 27.89
CA HIS A 147 10.45 7.56 27.33
C HIS A 147 9.34 6.71 26.70
N LEU A 148 9.68 5.70 25.91
CA LEU A 148 8.70 4.76 25.33
C LEU A 148 7.90 4.05 26.43
N ASP A 149 8.57 3.58 27.48
CA ASP A 149 7.93 2.90 28.61
C ASP A 149 6.98 3.83 29.37
N VAL A 150 7.41 5.06 29.66
CA VAL A 150 6.56 6.05 30.33
C VAL A 150 5.34 6.37 29.48
N TYR A 151 5.50 6.60 28.17
CA TYR A 151 4.40 6.86 27.26
C TYR A 151 3.37 5.72 27.25
N TRP A 152 3.84 4.48 27.11
CA TRP A 152 2.96 3.32 27.12
C TRP A 152 2.25 3.16 28.47
N ARG A 153 2.97 3.30 29.59
CA ARG A 153 2.41 3.15 30.94
C ARG A 153 1.41 4.27 31.25
N LEU A 154 1.66 5.50 30.84
CA LEU A 154 0.70 6.60 30.90
C LEU A 154 -0.59 6.24 30.16
N LEU A 155 -0.47 5.76 28.91
CA LEU A 155 -1.62 5.35 28.11
C LEU A 155 -2.39 4.19 28.76
N ALA A 156 -1.69 3.21 29.33
CA ALA A 156 -2.29 2.07 30.02
C ALA A 156 -3.04 2.48 31.29
N ILE A 157 -2.47 3.40 32.08
CA ILE A 157 -3.13 3.99 33.26
C ILE A 157 -4.38 4.75 32.83
N LEU A 158 -4.29 5.62 31.82
CA LEU A 158 -5.44 6.36 31.29
C LEU A 158 -6.51 5.42 30.73
N HIS A 159 -6.12 4.32 30.09
CA HIS A 159 -7.05 3.30 29.65
C HIS A 159 -7.81 2.68 30.83
N ALA A 160 -7.09 2.22 31.87
CA ALA A 160 -7.73 1.64 33.06
C ALA A 160 -8.68 2.63 33.75
N VAL A 161 -8.28 3.90 33.83
CA VAL A 161 -9.11 4.97 34.41
C VAL A 161 -10.34 5.23 33.56
N THR A 162 -10.20 5.45 32.26
CA THR A 162 -11.32 5.80 31.36
C THR A 162 -12.26 4.64 31.04
N SER A 163 -11.81 3.39 31.25
CA SER A 163 -12.66 2.19 31.15
C SER A 163 -13.30 1.79 32.48
N SER A 164 -12.97 2.45 33.59
CA SER A 164 -13.66 2.25 34.86
C SER A 164 -15.04 2.94 34.85
N LYS A 165 -16.04 2.40 35.58
CA LYS A 165 -17.42 2.91 35.61
C LYS A 165 -17.59 4.31 36.24
N THR A 166 -16.51 4.98 36.59
CA THR A 166 -16.53 6.34 37.14
C THR A 166 -16.42 7.36 36.02
N ASP A 167 -17.53 8.05 35.73
CA ASP A 167 -17.61 9.12 34.72
C ASP A 167 -16.71 10.34 35.00
N ALA A 168 -16.12 10.43 36.20
CA ALA A 168 -15.42 11.60 36.70
C ALA A 168 -14.29 12.13 35.79
N LEU A 169 -13.56 11.25 35.11
CA LEU A 169 -12.46 11.62 34.21
C LEU A 169 -12.76 11.34 32.73
N ALA A 170 -13.92 10.78 32.40
CA ALA A 170 -14.24 10.38 31.02
C ALA A 170 -14.34 11.58 30.05
N ARG A 171 -14.52 12.80 30.59
CA ARG A 171 -14.62 14.07 29.85
C ARG A 171 -13.55 15.10 30.22
N ASP A 172 -12.63 14.74 31.12
CA ASP A 172 -11.54 15.63 31.54
C ASP A 172 -10.55 15.82 30.38
N ARG A 173 -9.77 16.91 30.42
CA ARG A 173 -8.88 17.35 29.33
C ARG A 173 -7.60 17.96 29.88
N TRP A 174 -6.47 17.57 29.30
CA TRP A 174 -5.19 18.20 29.60
C TRP A 174 -4.97 19.46 28.78
N CYS A 175 -5.47 19.49 27.54
CA CYS A 175 -5.47 20.69 26.70
C CYS A 175 -6.82 20.87 26.01
N THR A 176 -7.28 22.12 25.94
CA THR A 176 -8.40 22.53 25.09
C THR A 176 -7.84 23.14 23.81
N SER A 177 -7.97 22.43 22.69
CA SER A 177 -7.70 23.00 21.37
C SER A 177 -8.69 24.13 21.09
N VAL A 178 -8.22 25.23 20.49
CA VAL A 178 -9.06 26.38 20.11
C VAL A 178 -9.56 26.24 18.66
N ASP A 179 -8.91 25.39 17.84
CA ASP A 179 -9.12 25.32 16.39
C ASP A 179 -9.49 23.93 15.85
N SER A 180 -9.59 22.89 16.69
CA SER A 180 -10.03 21.56 16.23
C SER A 180 -11.49 21.31 16.58
N ASP A 181 -12.33 21.04 15.58
CA ASP A 181 -13.70 20.53 15.71
C ASP A 181 -13.81 19.19 16.50
N LEU A 182 -12.67 18.62 16.90
CA LEU A 182 -12.57 17.33 17.58
C LEU A 182 -12.51 17.51 19.09
N ASP A 183 -13.61 17.14 19.73
CA ASP A 183 -13.82 17.16 21.18
C ASP A 183 -13.11 15.97 21.87
N LEU A 184 -11.76 15.94 21.85
CA LEU A 184 -10.97 14.80 22.33
C LEU A 184 -10.81 14.78 23.88
N GLY A 185 -11.04 13.61 24.49
CA GLY A 185 -10.76 13.36 25.91
C GLY A 185 -9.26 13.09 26.19
N ILE A 186 -8.86 13.03 27.47
CA ILE A 186 -7.45 12.81 27.87
C ILE A 186 -6.83 11.57 27.22
N TYR A 187 -7.57 10.46 27.12
CA TYR A 187 -7.04 9.24 26.51
C TYR A 187 -6.71 9.46 25.03
N GLU A 188 -7.65 10.02 24.27
CA GLU A 188 -7.48 10.31 22.85
C GLU A 188 -6.37 11.36 22.62
N GLN A 189 -6.24 12.37 23.49
CA GLN A 189 -5.13 13.33 23.47
C GLN A 189 -3.78 12.62 23.64
N MET A 190 -3.66 11.67 24.58
CA MET A 190 -2.42 10.91 24.76
C MET A 190 -2.11 10.02 23.55
N VAL A 191 -3.13 9.38 22.95
CA VAL A 191 -2.94 8.62 21.69
C VAL A 191 -2.39 9.52 20.59
N GLN A 192 -2.94 10.72 20.42
CA GLN A 192 -2.46 11.69 19.43
C GLN A 192 -1.00 12.09 19.67
N VAL A 193 -0.62 12.38 20.92
CA VAL A 193 0.78 12.70 21.29
C VAL A 193 1.72 11.58 20.86
N ILE A 194 1.39 10.32 21.20
CA ILE A 194 2.25 9.19 20.87
C ILE A 194 2.32 8.97 19.36
N LEU A 195 1.17 9.02 18.65
CA LEU A 195 1.15 8.84 17.19
C LEU A 195 2.00 9.89 16.48
N TRP A 196 1.91 11.16 16.89
CA TRP A 196 2.73 12.22 16.31
C TRP A 196 4.24 12.02 16.55
N ASP A 197 4.65 11.59 17.75
CA ASP A 197 6.05 11.27 18.01
C ASP A 197 6.53 10.10 17.15
N LEU A 198 5.71 9.05 17.03
CA LEU A 198 6.02 7.90 16.19
C LEU A 198 6.11 8.27 14.69
N VAL A 199 5.22 9.13 14.20
CA VAL A 199 5.26 9.68 12.83
C VAL A 199 6.49 10.56 12.63
N SER A 200 6.90 11.33 13.63
CA SER A 200 8.11 12.18 13.56
C SER A 200 9.39 11.34 13.51
N MET A 201 9.44 10.25 14.28
CA MET A 201 10.51 9.26 14.19
C MET A 201 10.53 8.58 12.81
N ALA A 202 9.35 8.22 12.28
CA ALA A 202 9.22 7.64 10.95
C ALA A 202 9.71 8.62 9.86
N ASN A 203 9.33 9.90 9.93
CA ASN A 203 9.80 10.94 9.01
C ASN A 203 11.32 11.09 9.04
N SER A 204 11.92 11.11 10.23
CA SER A 204 13.38 11.16 10.39
C SER A 204 14.06 9.97 9.71
N ARG A 205 13.46 8.77 9.80
CA ARG A 205 13.94 7.56 9.11
C ARG A 205 13.69 7.59 7.61
N PHE A 206 12.56 8.13 7.18
CA PHE A 206 12.22 8.29 5.76
C PHE A 206 13.28 9.14 5.05
N VAL A 207 13.61 10.31 5.61
CA VAL A 207 14.65 11.21 5.08
C VAL A 207 16.02 10.53 5.01
N CYS A 208 16.35 9.65 5.95
CA CYS A 208 17.65 8.96 5.98
C CYS A 208 17.71 7.70 5.08
N ASN A 209 16.62 6.94 4.98
CA ASN A 209 16.61 5.60 4.39
C ASN A 209 16.02 5.55 2.99
N VAL A 210 15.18 6.53 2.61
CA VAL A 210 14.51 6.56 1.32
C VAL A 210 15.19 7.64 0.49
N PRO A 211 16.03 7.27 -0.51
CA PRO A 211 16.62 8.23 -1.42
C PRO A 211 15.52 9.05 -2.11
N ALA A 212 15.81 10.30 -2.47
CA ALA A 212 14.88 11.11 -3.24
C ALA A 212 14.47 10.39 -4.54
N GLY A 213 13.19 10.03 -4.69
CA GLY A 213 12.68 9.24 -5.81
C GLY A 213 13.04 7.75 -5.79
N GLY A 214 13.53 7.23 -4.67
CA GLY A 214 13.87 5.82 -4.44
C GLY A 214 12.66 4.92 -4.12
N SER A 215 12.87 3.61 -4.15
CA SER A 215 11.82 2.62 -3.83
C SER A 215 11.57 2.53 -2.32
N TYR A 216 10.30 2.45 -1.95
CA TYR A 216 9.84 2.23 -0.57
C TYR A 216 10.03 0.78 -0.11
N VAL A 217 10.07 -0.16 -1.06
CA VAL A 217 9.95 -1.59 -0.82
C VAL A 217 11.18 -2.12 -0.09
N GLY A 218 10.96 -2.90 0.97
CA GLY A 218 12.04 -3.51 1.75
C GLY A 218 12.73 -2.57 2.77
N THR A 219 12.30 -1.31 2.88
CA THR A 219 12.79 -0.39 3.91
C THR A 219 11.84 -0.34 5.11
N SER A 220 12.40 -0.37 6.32
CA SER A 220 11.61 -0.33 7.55
C SER A 220 11.48 1.08 8.12
N MET A 221 10.28 1.43 8.57
CA MET A 221 10.03 2.68 9.30
C MET A 221 10.44 2.64 10.77
N PHE A 222 10.66 1.45 11.32
CA PHE A 222 10.96 1.27 12.73
C PHE A 222 12.46 1.52 12.99
N THR A 223 12.79 2.28 14.03
CA THR A 223 14.16 2.52 14.47
C THR A 223 14.72 1.34 15.27
N CYS A 224 13.87 0.68 16.06
CA CYS A 224 14.15 -0.55 16.79
C CYS A 224 12.89 -1.41 16.92
N THR A 225 13.02 -2.63 17.47
CA THR A 225 11.90 -3.53 17.75
C THR A 225 10.92 -2.95 18.76
N CYS A 226 11.38 -2.23 19.79
CA CYS A 226 10.50 -1.62 20.79
C CYS A 226 9.58 -0.54 20.20
N VAL A 227 10.05 0.23 19.20
CA VAL A 227 9.19 1.18 18.48
C VAL A 227 8.14 0.46 17.66
N ARG A 228 8.50 -0.65 16.98
CA ARG A 228 7.54 -1.50 16.26
C ARG A 228 6.50 -2.12 17.20
N GLU A 229 6.93 -2.56 18.38
CA GLU A 229 6.05 -3.09 19.43
C GLU A 229 5.09 -2.01 19.90
N LEU A 230 5.55 -0.78 20.16
CA LEU A 230 4.68 0.32 20.56
C LEU A 230 3.62 0.64 19.50
N TRP A 231 3.97 0.68 18.21
CA TRP A 231 2.99 0.79 17.12
C TRP A 231 1.92 -0.32 17.19
N SER A 232 2.37 -1.57 17.36
CA SER A 232 1.50 -2.74 17.42
C SER A 232 0.59 -2.71 18.65
N MET A 233 1.10 -2.24 19.79
CA MET A 233 0.38 -2.15 21.04
C MET A 233 -0.70 -1.05 21.01
N ILE A 234 -0.39 0.11 20.42
CA ILE A 234 -1.38 1.18 20.21
C ILE A 234 -2.47 0.72 19.24
N LEU A 235 -2.09 0.07 18.15
CA LEU A 235 -3.01 -0.51 17.18
C LEU A 235 -3.97 -1.49 17.86
N LYS A 236 -3.45 -2.47 18.63
CA LYS A 236 -4.29 -3.45 19.34
C LYS A 236 -5.23 -2.77 20.34
N LEU A 237 -4.72 -1.82 21.14
CA LEU A 237 -5.49 -1.18 22.21
C LEU A 237 -6.60 -0.28 21.66
N THR A 238 -6.29 0.56 20.67
CA THR A 238 -7.28 1.47 20.05
C THR A 238 -8.34 0.68 19.28
N GLN A 239 -7.94 -0.37 18.54
CA GLN A 239 -8.89 -1.24 17.85
C GLN A 239 -9.83 -1.95 18.84
N TRP A 240 -9.31 -2.48 19.94
CA TRP A 240 -10.15 -3.09 20.97
C TRP A 240 -11.13 -2.10 21.60
N ARG A 241 -10.68 -0.87 21.90
CA ARG A 241 -11.55 0.18 22.45
C ARG A 241 -12.64 0.58 21.46
N ALA A 242 -12.33 0.64 20.16
CA ALA A 242 -13.34 0.90 19.15
C ALA A 242 -14.46 -0.15 19.16
N HIS A 243 -14.10 -1.44 19.28
CA HIS A 243 -15.09 -2.52 19.33
C HIS A 243 -15.88 -2.61 20.64
N THR A 244 -15.26 -2.28 21.77
CA THR A 244 -15.86 -2.51 23.11
C THR A 244 -16.51 -1.27 23.71
N HIS A 245 -16.04 -0.08 23.35
CA HIS A 245 -16.45 1.19 23.94
C HIS A 245 -17.00 2.19 22.90
N SER A 246 -17.20 1.78 21.64
CA SER A 246 -17.65 2.64 20.53
C SER A 246 -16.80 3.92 20.38
N ARG A 247 -15.48 3.78 20.57
CA ARG A 247 -14.49 4.87 20.41
C ARG A 247 -13.85 4.83 19.02
N ASP A 248 -13.00 5.81 18.74
CA ASP A 248 -12.26 5.88 17.49
C ASP A 248 -11.34 4.67 17.32
N SER A 249 -11.33 4.13 16.09
CA SER A 249 -10.39 3.08 15.67
C SER A 249 -8.99 3.64 15.47
N PHE A 250 -7.99 2.76 15.39
CA PHE A 250 -6.61 3.16 15.09
C PHE A 250 -6.53 4.07 13.85
N TRP A 251 -7.20 3.68 12.76
CA TRP A 251 -7.16 4.44 11.51
C TRP A 251 -7.87 5.79 11.60
N MET A 252 -8.86 5.96 12.47
CA MET A 252 -9.47 7.27 12.74
C MET A 252 -8.49 8.19 13.47
N CYS A 253 -7.84 7.70 14.53
CA CYS A 253 -6.81 8.47 15.23
C CYS A 253 -5.65 8.83 14.29
N MET A 254 -5.20 7.88 13.46
CA MET A 254 -4.12 8.08 12.49
C MET A 254 -4.53 9.02 11.35
N HIS A 255 -5.81 9.04 10.95
CA HIS A 255 -6.29 9.91 9.88
C HIS A 255 -6.08 11.40 10.19
N HIS A 256 -6.24 11.82 11.45
CA HIS A 256 -5.96 13.19 11.86
C HIS A 256 -4.49 13.54 11.63
N VAL A 257 -3.58 12.74 12.20
CA VAL A 257 -2.13 12.93 12.04
C VAL A 257 -1.72 12.93 10.57
N MET A 258 -2.21 11.96 9.78
CA MET A 258 -1.82 11.87 8.38
C MET A 258 -2.41 12.99 7.51
N SER A 259 -3.59 13.52 7.85
CA SER A 259 -4.16 14.68 7.14
C SER A 259 -3.30 15.92 7.38
N ASP A 260 -2.89 16.16 8.62
CA ASP A 260 -2.00 17.27 8.97
C ASP A 260 -0.61 17.11 8.32
N VAL A 261 -0.07 15.87 8.26
CA VAL A 261 1.18 15.56 7.53
C VAL A 261 1.04 15.92 6.05
N LEU A 262 -0.08 15.56 5.42
CA LEU A 262 -0.32 15.90 4.03
C LEU A 262 -0.38 17.43 3.87
N ASP A 263 -1.00 18.15 4.79
CA ASP A 263 -1.22 19.60 4.70
C ASP A 263 -0.13 20.45 5.40
N ALA A 264 1.03 19.85 5.69
CA ALA A 264 2.15 20.47 6.40
C ALA A 264 2.63 21.82 5.81
N ASP A 265 2.46 22.05 4.50
CA ASP A 265 2.80 23.34 3.87
C ASP A 265 1.89 24.50 4.33
N SER A 266 0.72 24.21 4.88
CA SER A 266 -0.30 25.20 5.28
C SER A 266 -0.16 25.69 6.73
N HIS A 267 0.58 24.96 7.58
CA HIS A 267 0.69 25.21 9.03
C HIS A 267 1.88 26.12 9.42
N GLN A 268 2.31 27.02 8.55
CA GLN A 268 3.56 27.78 8.71
C GLN A 268 3.48 29.04 9.58
N THR A 269 2.34 29.38 10.18
CA THR A 269 2.25 30.54 11.08
C THR A 269 2.63 30.16 12.51
N PRO A 270 3.77 30.65 13.05
CA PRO A 270 4.10 30.44 14.45
C PRO A 270 3.20 31.32 15.30
N MET A 271 2.33 30.73 16.11
CA MET A 271 1.71 31.41 17.25
C MET A 271 2.60 31.23 18.47
N ASP A 272 2.62 32.22 19.38
CA ASP A 272 3.20 32.03 20.71
C ASP A 272 2.35 31.01 21.48
N LEU A 273 2.74 29.74 21.41
CA LEU A 273 2.09 28.63 22.08
C LEU A 273 2.74 28.36 23.45
N ASP A 274 1.91 28.19 24.48
CA ASP A 274 2.34 27.69 25.79
C ASP A 274 2.80 26.22 25.69
N ASP A 275 3.64 25.77 26.63
CA ASP A 275 4.28 24.44 26.66
C ASP A 275 3.25 23.30 26.54
N CYS A 276 2.07 23.47 27.15
CA CYS A 276 0.97 22.53 27.02
C CYS A 276 0.48 22.41 25.55
N ARG A 277 0.35 23.53 24.84
CA ARG A 277 -0.15 23.53 23.46
C ARG A 277 0.86 22.94 22.49
N VAL A 278 2.15 23.21 22.70
CA VAL A 278 3.24 22.58 21.94
C VAL A 278 3.22 21.06 22.11
N MET A 279 2.94 20.59 23.33
CA MET A 279 2.85 19.14 23.62
C MET A 279 1.70 18.47 22.85
N PHE A 280 0.53 19.10 22.73
CA PHE A 280 -0.68 18.48 22.16
C PHE A 280 -0.99 18.90 20.71
N ASN A 281 -0.29 19.90 20.14
CA ASN A 281 -0.44 20.33 18.75
C ASN A 281 0.91 20.42 18.00
N PRO A 282 1.51 19.28 17.63
CA PRO A 282 2.84 19.23 17.02
C PRO A 282 2.85 19.48 15.50
N ALA A 283 1.69 19.70 14.88
CA ALA A 283 1.62 20.03 13.44
C ALA A 283 2.36 21.34 13.14
N GLU A 284 2.32 22.29 14.08
CA GLU A 284 3.02 23.57 14.02
C GLU A 284 4.54 23.36 14.20
N GLY A 285 5.26 23.15 13.09
CA GLY A 285 6.71 22.95 13.07
C GLY A 285 7.18 21.63 12.43
N PHE A 286 6.24 20.72 12.14
CA PHE A 286 6.54 19.50 11.42
C PHE A 286 6.91 19.80 9.95
N LYS A 287 8.10 19.35 9.52
CA LYS A 287 8.58 19.53 8.14
C LYS A 287 8.73 18.18 7.45
N VAL A 288 8.12 18.05 6.28
CA VAL A 288 8.21 16.87 5.44
C VAL A 288 8.48 17.28 3.99
N THR A 289 9.45 16.63 3.36
CA THR A 289 9.85 16.93 1.97
C THR A 289 8.98 16.24 0.95
N ASP A 290 8.49 15.04 1.26
CA ASP A 290 7.58 14.25 0.43
C ASP A 290 6.43 13.70 1.28
N PRO A 291 5.40 14.52 1.58
CA PRO A 291 4.27 14.10 2.41
C PRO A 291 3.51 12.89 1.84
N VAL A 292 3.41 12.79 0.52
CA VAL A 292 2.73 11.68 -0.17
C VAL A 292 3.52 10.39 0.00
N GLY A 293 4.82 10.43 -0.29
CA GLY A 293 5.70 9.27 -0.14
C GLY A 293 5.82 8.79 1.30
N LEU A 294 5.94 9.72 2.26
CA LEU A 294 5.93 9.37 3.69
C LEU A 294 4.62 8.66 4.07
N SER A 295 3.48 9.19 3.64
CA SER A 295 2.16 8.61 3.94
C SER A 295 2.00 7.20 3.38
N LEU A 296 2.39 6.98 2.12
CA LEU A 296 2.35 5.65 1.49
C LEU A 296 3.33 4.68 2.16
N TRP A 297 4.54 5.12 2.46
CA TRP A 297 5.56 4.30 3.11
C TRP A 297 5.16 3.89 4.53
N MET A 298 4.54 4.79 5.30
CA MET A 298 3.99 4.47 6.62
C MET A 298 2.88 3.41 6.50
N MET A 299 1.91 3.60 5.60
CA MET A 299 0.84 2.61 5.40
C MET A 299 1.39 1.24 4.97
N TYR A 300 2.41 1.22 4.11
CA TYR A 300 3.10 -0.01 3.70
C TYR A 300 3.73 -0.75 4.89
N ASN A 301 4.32 -0.03 5.85
CA ASN A 301 4.93 -0.64 7.04
C ASN A 301 3.91 -0.99 8.14
N ILE A 302 2.80 -0.25 8.25
CA ILE A 302 1.75 -0.47 9.26
C ILE A 302 0.78 -1.58 8.84
N SER A 303 0.46 -1.70 7.55
CA SER A 303 -0.52 -2.69 7.05
C SER A 303 -0.19 -4.14 7.48
N PRO A 304 1.07 -4.62 7.41
CA PRO A 304 1.42 -5.94 7.91
C PRO A 304 1.23 -6.13 9.42
N LEU A 305 1.33 -5.06 10.23
CA LEU A 305 1.09 -5.17 11.68
C LEU A 305 -0.34 -5.61 11.96
N PHE A 306 -1.33 -5.13 11.20
CA PHE A 306 -2.73 -5.55 11.35
C PHE A 306 -2.94 -7.05 11.09
N MET A 307 -2.12 -7.66 10.23
CA MET A 307 -2.14 -9.10 9.97
C MET A 307 -1.54 -9.88 11.14
N GLU A 308 -0.39 -9.44 11.64
CA GLU A 308 0.28 -10.06 12.79
C GLU A 308 -0.62 -10.03 14.03
N THR A 309 -1.32 -8.91 14.25
CA THR A 309 -2.22 -8.76 15.39
C THR A 309 -3.51 -9.58 15.28
N ALA A 310 -3.92 -9.96 14.07
CA ALA A 310 -5.09 -10.81 13.82
C ALA A 310 -4.86 -12.28 14.15
N MET A 311 -3.61 -12.73 14.12
CA MET A 311 -3.23 -14.11 14.42
C MET A 311 -3.26 -14.43 15.93
N ASP A 312 -3.29 -13.41 16.80
CA ASP A 312 -3.21 -13.55 18.26
C ASP A 312 -4.57 -13.77 18.98
N GLY A 313 -5.68 -13.97 18.25
CA GLY A 313 -6.99 -14.33 18.83
C GLY A 313 -8.17 -13.42 18.43
N PRO A 314 -9.40 -13.67 18.95
CA PRO A 314 -10.67 -13.25 18.36
C PRO A 314 -11.04 -11.79 18.69
N LEU A 315 -10.08 -10.87 18.62
CA LEU A 315 -10.35 -9.43 18.63
C LEU A 315 -11.05 -8.95 17.35
N TYR A 316 -11.20 -9.84 16.37
CA TYR A 316 -11.78 -9.60 15.06
C TYR A 316 -13.13 -10.31 14.96
N PRO A 317 -14.25 -9.58 14.85
CA PRO A 317 -15.47 -10.15 14.34
C PRO A 317 -15.35 -10.27 12.82
N GLY A 318 -15.00 -11.47 12.32
CA GLY A 318 -15.15 -11.85 10.91
C GLY A 318 -13.84 -12.00 10.12
N ASP A 319 -13.67 -13.19 9.54
CA ASP A 319 -12.81 -13.55 8.40
C ASP A 319 -11.28 -13.37 8.44
N GLY A 320 -10.68 -12.87 9.52
CA GLY A 320 -9.21 -12.77 9.62
C GLY A 320 -8.56 -11.82 8.60
N LYS A 321 -9.34 -10.86 8.07
CA LYS A 321 -8.86 -9.83 7.12
C LYS A 321 -8.44 -8.56 7.86
N ALA A 322 -7.40 -7.87 7.37
CA ALA A 322 -6.90 -6.64 7.96
C ALA A 322 -7.96 -5.54 7.81
N VAL A 323 -8.04 -4.66 8.82
CA VAL A 323 -8.86 -3.46 8.71
C VAL A 323 -8.21 -2.53 7.70
N SER A 324 -8.89 -2.29 6.58
CA SER A 324 -8.41 -1.42 5.51
C SER A 324 -8.53 0.06 5.88
N CYS A 325 -7.69 0.91 5.29
CA CYS A 325 -7.79 2.36 5.38
C CYS A 325 -7.89 3.02 4.00
N TYR A 326 -8.73 2.45 3.14
CA TYR A 326 -8.93 2.89 1.76
C TYR A 326 -9.24 4.37 1.61
N HIS A 327 -9.96 4.97 2.57
CA HIS A 327 -10.24 6.40 2.54
C HIS A 327 -8.95 7.22 2.50
N HIS A 328 -7.96 6.88 3.32
CA HIS A 328 -6.69 7.61 3.36
C HIS A 328 -5.85 7.35 2.11
N VAL A 329 -5.79 6.10 1.62
CA VAL A 329 -5.12 5.79 0.34
C VAL A 329 -5.72 6.60 -0.81
N GLN A 330 -7.06 6.74 -0.87
CA GLN A 330 -7.72 7.57 -1.88
C GLN A 330 -7.37 9.05 -1.75
N THR A 331 -7.29 9.59 -0.52
CA THR A 331 -6.88 10.98 -0.28
C THR A 331 -5.44 11.24 -0.72
N VAL A 332 -4.52 10.36 -0.33
CA VAL A 332 -3.10 10.44 -0.72
C VAL A 332 -2.95 10.33 -2.24
N LEU A 333 -3.64 9.38 -2.88
CA LEU A 333 -3.63 9.23 -4.33
C LEU A 333 -4.23 10.45 -5.04
N LYS A 334 -5.34 11.01 -4.56
CA LYS A 334 -5.91 12.25 -5.13
C LYS A 334 -4.88 13.36 -5.11
N LYS A 335 -4.24 13.60 -3.97
CA LYS A 335 -3.20 14.62 -3.82
C LYS A 335 -2.04 14.36 -4.77
N CYS A 336 -1.56 13.11 -4.82
CA CYS A 336 -0.50 12.66 -5.73
C CYS A 336 -0.81 12.97 -7.19
N LEU A 337 -1.97 12.56 -7.69
CA LEU A 337 -2.34 12.68 -9.10
C LEU A 337 -2.62 14.13 -9.52
N THR A 338 -2.82 15.03 -8.56
CA THR A 338 -2.94 16.48 -8.79
C THR A 338 -1.64 17.25 -8.60
N MET A 339 -0.53 16.60 -8.20
CA MET A 339 0.73 17.29 -7.97
C MET A 339 1.32 17.85 -9.28
N PRO A 340 1.72 19.13 -9.33
CA PRO A 340 2.42 19.68 -10.48
C PRO A 340 3.79 19.03 -10.63
N GLY A 341 4.18 18.70 -11.87
CA GLY A 341 5.49 18.10 -12.14
C GLY A 341 5.64 16.63 -11.70
N LEU A 342 4.54 15.91 -11.46
CA LEU A 342 4.56 14.49 -11.15
C LEU A 342 5.33 13.71 -12.23
N THR A 343 6.45 13.11 -11.85
CA THR A 343 7.28 12.28 -12.74
C THR A 343 6.86 10.83 -12.72
N GLU A 344 7.13 10.11 -13.79
CA GLU A 344 6.84 8.68 -13.91
C GLU A 344 7.52 7.85 -12.80
N THR A 345 8.76 8.17 -12.46
CA THR A 345 9.51 7.47 -11.41
C THR A 345 8.79 7.58 -10.06
N VAL A 346 8.31 8.79 -9.72
CA VAL A 346 7.59 9.05 -8.46
C VAL A 346 6.25 8.31 -8.48
N LEU A 347 5.45 8.46 -9.55
CA LEU A 347 4.16 7.80 -9.66
C LEU A 347 4.28 6.27 -9.60
N ARG A 348 5.29 5.69 -10.28
CA ARG A 348 5.57 4.26 -10.22
C ARG A 348 5.84 3.80 -8.79
N ASN A 349 6.71 4.50 -8.05
CA ASN A 349 7.01 4.12 -6.66
C ASN A 349 5.77 4.22 -5.76
N HIS A 350 4.95 5.24 -5.96
CA HIS A 350 3.68 5.40 -5.23
C HIS A 350 2.73 4.23 -5.53
N LEU A 351 2.52 3.88 -6.81
CA LEU A 351 1.63 2.79 -7.19
C LEU A 351 2.15 1.41 -6.78
N LYS A 352 3.47 1.20 -6.72
CA LYS A 352 4.05 -0.01 -6.11
C LYS A 352 3.64 -0.14 -4.64
N ALA A 353 3.75 0.93 -3.86
CA ALA A 353 3.31 0.90 -2.46
C ALA A 353 1.80 0.65 -2.36
N VAL A 354 0.98 1.32 -3.17
CA VAL A 354 -0.46 1.09 -3.19
C VAL A 354 -0.78 -0.37 -3.49
N LEU A 355 -0.20 -0.97 -4.54
CA LEU A 355 -0.39 -2.38 -4.88
C LEU A 355 -0.04 -3.31 -3.73
N LEU A 356 1.11 -3.09 -3.07
CA LEU A 356 1.53 -3.91 -1.94
C LEU A 356 0.59 -3.75 -0.73
N ILE A 357 0.15 -2.52 -0.43
CA ILE A 357 -0.78 -2.23 0.65
C ILE A 357 -2.13 -2.93 0.40
N THR A 358 -2.70 -2.76 -0.80
CA THR A 358 -4.07 -3.23 -1.11
C THR A 358 -4.14 -4.72 -1.45
N SER A 359 -3.00 -5.37 -1.70
CA SER A 359 -2.92 -6.83 -1.83
C SER A 359 -3.37 -7.58 -0.57
N GLN A 360 -3.20 -6.94 0.60
CA GLN A 360 -3.56 -7.51 1.90
C GLN A 360 -5.01 -7.19 2.32
N TRP A 361 -5.71 -6.33 1.57
CA TRP A 361 -7.04 -5.82 1.91
C TRP A 361 -8.12 -6.33 0.97
N GLU A 362 -9.39 -6.16 1.34
CA GLU A 362 -10.53 -6.47 0.48
C GLU A 362 -10.53 -5.62 -0.80
N PRO A 363 -11.10 -6.09 -1.93
CA PRO A 363 -11.08 -5.32 -3.16
C PRO A 363 -11.80 -3.96 -3.06
N ASN A 364 -11.26 -2.93 -3.72
CA ASN A 364 -11.80 -1.56 -3.66
C ASN A 364 -11.91 -0.92 -5.05
N THR A 365 -13.14 -0.78 -5.55
CA THR A 365 -13.40 -0.16 -6.87
C THR A 365 -13.13 1.35 -6.91
N PRO A 366 -13.32 2.15 -5.84
CA PRO A 366 -13.01 3.59 -5.89
C PRO A 366 -11.57 3.95 -6.26
N ILE A 367 -10.57 3.19 -5.78
CA ILE A 367 -9.17 3.40 -6.19
C ILE A 367 -8.98 3.16 -7.68
N LEU A 368 -9.56 2.09 -8.22
CA LEU A 368 -9.47 1.77 -9.65
C LEU A 368 -10.07 2.88 -10.49
N ILE A 369 -11.21 3.42 -10.05
CA ILE A 369 -11.89 4.53 -10.70
C ILE A 369 -11.03 5.80 -10.69
N LEU A 370 -10.42 6.13 -9.56
CA LEU A 370 -9.55 7.29 -9.41
C LEU A 370 -8.36 7.21 -10.38
N LEU A 371 -7.68 6.06 -10.42
CA LEU A 371 -6.55 5.82 -11.31
C LEU A 371 -7.00 5.81 -12.78
N TRP A 372 -8.15 5.21 -13.09
CA TRP A 372 -8.71 5.21 -14.43
C TRP A 372 -8.97 6.63 -14.94
N ASP A 373 -9.56 7.50 -14.13
CA ASP A 373 -9.85 8.89 -14.53
C ASP A 373 -8.56 9.69 -14.80
N TYR A 374 -7.44 9.33 -14.18
CA TYR A 374 -6.11 9.87 -14.48
C TYR A 374 -5.55 9.28 -15.79
N PHE A 375 -5.39 7.95 -15.86
CA PHE A 375 -4.75 7.29 -16.99
C PHE A 375 -5.52 7.42 -18.30
N TYR A 376 -6.85 7.51 -18.25
CA TYR A 376 -7.68 7.79 -19.43
C TYR A 376 -7.26 9.09 -20.14
N LYS A 377 -6.88 10.12 -19.38
CA LYS A 377 -6.44 11.41 -19.92
C LYS A 377 -5.04 11.32 -20.53
N THR A 378 -4.19 10.44 -20.00
CA THR A 378 -2.78 10.27 -20.39
C THR A 378 -2.53 9.07 -21.31
N LEU A 379 -3.59 8.43 -21.85
CA LEU A 379 -3.45 7.24 -22.72
C LEU A 379 -2.46 7.45 -23.87
N ASN A 380 -2.47 8.62 -24.51
CA ASN A 380 -1.60 8.94 -25.65
C ASN A 380 -0.17 9.35 -25.25
N ASN A 381 0.10 9.61 -23.98
CA ASN A 381 1.34 10.24 -23.54
C ASN A 381 2.44 9.19 -23.37
N CYS A 382 3.20 8.92 -24.43
CA CYS A 382 4.36 8.01 -24.34
C CYS A 382 5.43 8.54 -23.35
N GLU A 383 5.64 9.86 -23.33
CA GLU A 383 6.62 10.54 -22.49
C GLU A 383 6.32 10.44 -20.99
N SER A 384 5.04 10.32 -20.60
CA SER A 384 4.68 10.13 -19.18
C SER A 384 5.04 8.74 -18.64
N TYR A 385 5.51 7.82 -19.49
CA TYR A 385 5.93 6.47 -19.10
C TYR A 385 7.45 6.26 -19.28
N GLN A 386 8.20 7.33 -19.62
CA GLN A 386 9.65 7.28 -19.76
C GLN A 386 10.33 7.68 -18.45
N THR A 387 11.27 6.86 -17.98
CA THR A 387 12.16 7.24 -16.88
C THR A 387 13.27 8.16 -17.37
N SER A 388 13.59 9.19 -16.59
CA SER A 388 14.69 10.16 -16.83
C SER A 388 16.09 9.55 -16.97
N SER A 389 16.24 8.24 -16.79
CA SER A 389 17.50 7.49 -16.94
C SER A 389 17.88 7.14 -18.38
N GLY A 390 17.15 7.60 -19.40
CA GLY A 390 17.57 7.46 -20.81
C GLY A 390 17.73 6.01 -21.28
N ARG A 391 17.24 5.01 -20.53
CA ARG A 391 17.20 3.62 -20.99
C ARG A 391 16.15 3.52 -22.09
N LEU A 392 16.56 2.97 -23.23
CA LEU A 392 15.71 2.63 -24.38
C LEU A 392 14.52 1.71 -24.02
N ASP A 393 14.48 1.18 -22.79
CA ASP A 393 13.43 0.31 -22.26
C ASP A 393 12.03 0.97 -22.31
N GLY A 394 11.94 2.31 -22.22
CA GLY A 394 10.67 3.05 -22.34
C GLY A 394 10.21 3.34 -23.78
N LEU A 395 11.07 3.11 -24.78
CA LEU A 395 10.75 3.27 -26.21
C LEU A 395 10.12 2.00 -26.81
N ALA A 396 10.33 0.84 -26.16
CA ALA A 396 9.72 -0.44 -26.53
C ALA A 396 8.32 -0.60 -25.91
N CYS A 397 7.45 0.41 -26.09
CA CYS A 397 6.11 0.38 -25.48
C CYS A 397 5.23 -0.71 -26.13
N VAL A 398 5.47 -1.03 -27.41
CA VAL A 398 4.70 -2.02 -28.17
C VAL A 398 5.48 -3.33 -28.27
N ASP A 399 4.85 -4.46 -27.93
CA ASP A 399 5.45 -5.79 -28.09
C ASP A 399 5.79 -6.01 -29.55
N SER A 400 6.93 -6.65 -29.83
CA SER A 400 7.24 -7.04 -31.20
C SER A 400 6.27 -8.11 -31.71
N THR A 401 5.86 -9.06 -30.86
CA THR A 401 5.06 -10.25 -31.21
C THR A 401 3.68 -10.28 -30.53
N VAL A 402 2.80 -11.18 -31.00
CA VAL A 402 1.44 -11.34 -30.44
C VAL A 402 1.51 -12.06 -29.09
N VAL A 403 2.31 -13.12 -28.98
CA VAL A 403 2.58 -13.84 -27.73
C VAL A 403 3.25 -12.94 -26.72
N GLY A 404 4.13 -12.03 -27.13
CA GLY A 404 4.72 -11.04 -26.23
C GLY A 404 3.65 -10.21 -25.52
N LEU A 405 2.68 -9.68 -26.28
CA LEU A 405 1.54 -8.92 -25.73
C LEU A 405 0.69 -9.77 -24.79
N TYR A 406 0.35 -10.99 -25.22
CA TYR A 406 -0.40 -11.92 -24.39
C TYR A 406 0.33 -12.22 -23.06
N GLU A 407 1.60 -12.58 -23.10
CA GLU A 407 2.39 -12.92 -21.91
C GLU A 407 2.62 -11.71 -21.00
N ARG A 408 2.80 -10.50 -21.55
CA ARG A 408 2.87 -9.28 -20.72
C ARG A 408 1.55 -9.03 -19.97
N CYS A 409 0.40 -9.11 -20.65
CA CYS A 409 -0.90 -8.99 -19.98
C CYS A 409 -1.13 -10.11 -18.95
N LYS A 410 -0.68 -11.34 -19.26
CA LYS A 410 -0.75 -12.48 -18.34
C LYS A 410 0.10 -12.25 -17.09
N GLN A 411 1.29 -11.70 -17.22
CA GLN A 411 2.16 -11.37 -16.09
C GLN A 411 1.50 -10.37 -15.13
N TRP A 412 0.76 -9.39 -15.65
CA TRP A 412 0.05 -8.42 -14.82
C TRP A 412 -1.12 -9.03 -14.05
N THR A 413 -1.72 -10.11 -14.55
CA THR A 413 -2.84 -10.81 -13.88
C THR A 413 -2.40 -11.88 -12.89
N LEU A 414 -1.18 -12.42 -13.00
CA LEU A 414 -0.66 -13.52 -12.17
C LEU A 414 0.17 -13.08 -10.95
N GLY A 415 0.33 -11.77 -10.68
CA GLY A 415 0.79 -11.27 -9.37
C GLY A 415 2.26 -11.53 -8.98
N HIS A 416 3.16 -11.90 -9.88
CA HIS A 416 4.56 -12.18 -9.53
C HIS A 416 5.34 -10.90 -9.15
N ALA A 417 5.95 -10.89 -7.96
CA ALA A 417 6.64 -9.74 -7.36
C ALA A 417 7.94 -9.33 -8.09
N ASP A 418 8.67 -10.29 -8.67
CA ASP A 418 9.96 -10.04 -9.34
C ASP A 418 9.84 -9.12 -10.57
N SER A 419 8.63 -8.94 -11.10
CA SER A 419 8.36 -8.10 -12.27
C SER A 419 8.09 -6.63 -11.94
N LEU A 420 7.86 -6.27 -10.67
CA LEU A 420 7.39 -4.92 -10.28
C LEU A 420 8.41 -3.82 -10.58
N GLU A 421 9.71 -4.13 -10.58
CA GLU A 421 10.76 -3.14 -10.80
C GLU A 421 10.78 -2.57 -12.23
N LYS A 422 10.29 -3.34 -13.20
CA LYS A 422 10.32 -2.97 -14.62
C LYS A 422 9.03 -2.30 -15.11
N ASP A 423 7.96 -2.38 -14.33
CA ASP A 423 6.65 -1.94 -14.77
C ASP A 423 6.52 -0.41 -14.76
N THR A 424 5.85 0.15 -15.76
CA THR A 424 5.42 1.57 -15.76
C THR A 424 4.25 1.78 -14.81
N SER A 425 3.95 3.03 -14.49
CA SER A 425 2.78 3.41 -13.68
C SER A 425 1.46 2.88 -14.27
N TYR A 426 1.32 2.91 -15.60
CA TYR A 426 0.16 2.34 -16.28
C TYR A 426 0.07 0.83 -16.12
N GLN A 427 1.20 0.13 -16.21
CA GLN A 427 1.25 -1.33 -16.04
C GLN A 427 0.96 -1.72 -14.59
N LEU A 428 1.44 -0.97 -13.61
CA LEU A 428 1.06 -1.13 -12.20
C LEU A 428 -0.44 -0.88 -11.98
N PHE A 429 -1.03 0.09 -12.70
CA PHE A 429 -2.48 0.26 -12.71
C PHE A 429 -3.21 -0.96 -13.29
N LEU A 430 -2.73 -1.55 -14.39
CA LEU A 430 -3.32 -2.77 -14.95
C LEU A 430 -3.23 -3.96 -13.97
N ARG A 431 -2.13 -4.07 -13.21
CA ARG A 431 -2.01 -5.04 -12.10
C ARG A 431 -3.07 -4.80 -11.03
N LEU A 432 -3.13 -3.59 -10.47
CA LEU A 432 -4.15 -3.20 -9.49
C LEU A 432 -5.56 -3.53 -10.00
N LEU A 433 -5.85 -3.16 -11.25
CA LEU A 433 -7.12 -3.44 -11.91
C LEU A 433 -7.42 -4.94 -11.91
N SER A 434 -6.51 -5.77 -12.43
CA SER A 434 -6.71 -7.22 -12.51
C SER A 434 -6.84 -7.89 -11.14
N GLU A 435 -6.04 -7.46 -10.16
CA GLU A 435 -6.01 -8.06 -8.83
C GLU A 435 -7.29 -7.77 -8.05
N HIS A 436 -7.76 -6.52 -8.08
CA HIS A 436 -8.99 -6.12 -7.40
C HIS A 436 -10.22 -6.69 -8.11
N LEU A 437 -10.28 -6.59 -9.43
CA LEU A 437 -11.44 -7.08 -10.20
C LEU A 437 -11.51 -8.61 -10.24
N GLY A 438 -10.37 -9.30 -10.31
CA GLY A 438 -10.30 -10.75 -10.27
C GLY A 438 -10.80 -11.31 -8.94
N ARG A 439 -10.40 -10.66 -7.82
CA ARG A 439 -10.90 -11.00 -6.48
C ARG A 439 -12.40 -10.72 -6.33
N LEU A 440 -12.91 -9.59 -6.87
CA LEU A 440 -14.36 -9.31 -6.88
C LEU A 440 -15.14 -10.37 -7.65
N TYR A 441 -14.67 -10.69 -8.86
CA TYR A 441 -15.32 -11.69 -9.69
C TYR A 441 -15.32 -13.08 -9.04
N ALA A 442 -14.18 -13.51 -8.48
CA ALA A 442 -14.06 -14.77 -7.74
C ALA A 442 -14.96 -14.84 -6.50
N SER A 443 -15.21 -13.69 -5.85
CA SER A 443 -16.14 -13.61 -4.71
C SER A 443 -17.63 -13.61 -5.08
N GLY A 444 -17.97 -13.59 -6.37
CA GLY A 444 -19.35 -13.48 -6.85
C GLY A 444 -19.91 -12.05 -6.89
N ALA A 445 -19.10 -11.04 -6.52
CA ALA A 445 -19.43 -9.61 -6.56
C ALA A 445 -19.41 -9.05 -8.00
N THR A 446 -20.28 -9.62 -8.85
CA THR A 446 -20.31 -9.33 -10.29
C THR A 446 -20.88 -7.94 -10.63
N GLN A 447 -21.61 -7.30 -9.69
CA GLN A 447 -22.19 -5.98 -9.91
C GLN A 447 -21.12 -4.89 -9.87
N GLU A 448 -20.21 -4.96 -8.90
CA GLU A 448 -19.08 -4.06 -8.70
C GLU A 448 -18.11 -4.12 -9.89
N TRP A 449 -17.85 -5.32 -10.40
CA TRP A 449 -17.14 -5.53 -11.66
C TRP A 449 -17.85 -4.82 -12.82
N LYS A 450 -19.16 -5.03 -13.00
CA LYS A 450 -19.95 -4.41 -14.07
C LYS A 450 -19.94 -2.89 -14.00
N GLN A 451 -19.93 -2.30 -12.81
CA GLN A 451 -19.85 -0.85 -12.62
C GLN A 451 -18.52 -0.28 -13.11
N VAL A 452 -17.38 -0.88 -12.73
CA VAL A 452 -16.06 -0.45 -13.20
C VAL A 452 -15.96 -0.63 -14.71
N LYS A 453 -16.40 -1.77 -15.23
CA LYS A 453 -16.48 -2.06 -16.67
C LYS A 453 -17.28 -1.00 -17.43
N GLY A 454 -18.50 -0.69 -16.97
CA GLY A 454 -19.36 0.32 -17.60
C GLY A 454 -18.76 1.73 -17.58
N ARG A 455 -18.03 2.09 -16.52
CA ARG A 455 -17.33 3.38 -16.44
C ARG A 455 -16.14 3.46 -17.40
N ILE A 456 -15.45 2.35 -17.65
CA ILE A 456 -14.40 2.27 -18.67
C ILE A 456 -15.01 2.40 -20.07
N TYR A 457 -16.04 1.62 -20.37
CA TYR A 457 -16.63 1.55 -21.71
C TYR A 457 -17.22 2.88 -22.17
N SER A 458 -17.92 3.58 -21.27
CA SER A 458 -18.63 4.83 -21.60
C SER A 458 -17.71 6.00 -21.98
N LYS A 459 -16.41 5.93 -21.68
CA LYS A 459 -15.43 6.97 -22.05
C LYS A 459 -15.01 6.90 -23.53
N PHE A 460 -15.16 5.74 -24.16
CA PHE A 460 -14.74 5.51 -25.54
C PHE A 460 -15.93 5.64 -26.51
N HIS A 461 -16.04 6.82 -27.11
CA HIS A 461 -16.92 7.08 -28.24
C HIS A 461 -16.09 7.20 -29.52
N VAL A 462 -16.73 7.11 -30.69
CA VAL A 462 -16.08 7.06 -32.02
C VAL A 462 -14.95 8.07 -32.15
N ARG A 463 -15.22 9.35 -31.85
CA ARG A 463 -14.23 10.43 -31.92
C ARG A 463 -13.01 10.15 -31.03
N ARG A 464 -13.22 9.76 -29.76
CA ARG A 464 -12.13 9.48 -28.84
C ARG A 464 -11.24 8.34 -29.33
N VAL A 465 -11.83 7.26 -29.85
CA VAL A 465 -11.08 6.10 -30.37
C VAL A 465 -10.25 6.51 -31.59
N GLN A 466 -10.83 7.32 -32.49
CA GLN A 466 -10.13 7.83 -33.67
C GLN A 466 -8.96 8.76 -33.33
N GLU A 467 -9.04 9.52 -32.24
CA GLU A 467 -7.99 10.42 -31.71
C GLU A 467 -6.84 9.67 -30.99
N LEU A 468 -6.95 8.36 -30.76
CA LEU A 468 -5.87 7.60 -30.12
C LEU A 468 -4.66 7.46 -31.06
N LEU A 469 -3.49 7.84 -30.55
CA LEU A 469 -2.19 7.58 -31.19
C LEU A 469 -1.84 6.09 -31.07
N GLU A 470 -0.75 5.65 -31.72
CA GLU A 470 -0.26 4.27 -31.62
C GLU A 470 -0.16 3.79 -30.16
N VAL A 471 0.46 4.59 -29.29
CA VAL A 471 0.62 4.27 -27.86
C VAL A 471 -0.71 4.23 -27.13
N GLY A 472 -1.62 5.17 -27.40
CA GLY A 472 -2.95 5.17 -26.79
C GLY A 472 -3.80 3.98 -27.21
N LEU A 473 -3.67 3.55 -28.46
CA LEU A 473 -4.33 2.35 -28.97
C LEU A 473 -3.73 1.08 -28.37
N TYR A 474 -2.40 1.05 -28.17
CA TYR A 474 -1.73 -0.05 -27.47
C TYR A 474 -2.20 -0.14 -26.01
N ASN A 475 -2.24 0.98 -25.29
CA ASN A 475 -2.72 1.05 -23.91
C ASN A 475 -4.18 0.61 -23.80
N LEU A 476 -5.06 1.08 -24.71
CA LEU A 476 -6.43 0.59 -24.81
C LEU A 476 -6.49 -0.93 -25.00
N THR A 477 -5.67 -1.46 -25.91
CA THR A 477 -5.61 -2.89 -26.22
C THR A 477 -5.18 -3.69 -24.99
N ALA A 478 -4.09 -3.29 -24.34
CA ALA A 478 -3.56 -3.91 -23.14
C ALA A 478 -4.58 -3.92 -21.98
N LEU A 479 -5.31 -2.82 -21.79
CA LEU A 479 -6.39 -2.72 -20.82
C LEU A 479 -7.48 -3.77 -21.06
N PHE A 480 -7.97 -3.87 -22.29
CA PHE A 480 -9.07 -4.78 -22.63
C PHE A 480 -8.65 -6.25 -22.59
N ILE A 481 -7.41 -6.58 -23.00
CA ILE A 481 -6.86 -7.92 -22.82
C ILE A 481 -6.78 -8.26 -21.32
N THR A 482 -6.26 -7.34 -20.50
CA THR A 482 -6.18 -7.53 -19.04
C THR A 482 -7.56 -7.72 -18.41
N LEU A 483 -8.56 -6.93 -18.81
CA LEU A 483 -9.95 -7.09 -18.39
C LEU A 483 -10.51 -8.47 -18.79
N GLY A 484 -10.32 -8.90 -20.05
CA GLY A 484 -10.83 -10.18 -20.55
C GLY A 484 -10.13 -11.40 -19.93
N MET A 485 -8.86 -11.25 -19.57
CA MET A 485 -8.14 -12.24 -18.76
C MET A 485 -8.75 -12.34 -17.36
N THR A 486 -9.22 -11.24 -16.80
CA THR A 486 -9.80 -11.17 -15.45
C THR A 486 -11.23 -11.71 -15.38
N ALA A 487 -12.15 -11.24 -16.23
CA ALA A 487 -13.57 -11.61 -16.19
C ALA A 487 -14.32 -11.28 -17.50
N ASP A 488 -15.49 -11.91 -17.72
CA ASP A 488 -16.41 -11.67 -18.84
C ASP A 488 -15.72 -11.56 -20.22
N LEU A 489 -14.83 -12.50 -20.55
CA LEU A 489 -13.96 -12.43 -21.74
C LEU A 489 -14.72 -12.13 -23.04
N GLU A 490 -15.84 -12.80 -23.29
CA GLU A 490 -16.58 -12.64 -24.56
C GLU A 490 -17.16 -11.24 -24.73
N ASP A 491 -17.74 -10.66 -23.68
CA ASP A 491 -18.25 -9.29 -23.67
C ASP A 491 -17.12 -8.27 -23.84
N VAL A 492 -16.02 -8.46 -23.12
CA VAL A 492 -14.84 -7.58 -23.20
C VAL A 492 -14.21 -7.62 -24.60
N ALA A 493 -14.08 -8.80 -25.18
CA ALA A 493 -13.51 -8.99 -26.51
C ALA A 493 -14.42 -8.39 -27.58
N SER A 494 -15.74 -8.65 -27.52
CA SER A 494 -16.72 -8.02 -28.41
C SER A 494 -16.62 -6.51 -28.33
N LYS A 495 -16.47 -5.94 -27.12
CA LYS A 495 -16.41 -4.49 -26.97
C LYS A 495 -15.12 -3.88 -27.51
N LEU A 496 -13.97 -4.54 -27.34
CA LEU A 496 -12.73 -4.07 -27.96
C LEU A 496 -12.82 -4.11 -29.49
N VAL A 497 -13.41 -5.17 -30.04
CA VAL A 497 -13.69 -5.31 -31.46
C VAL A 497 -14.57 -4.17 -31.97
N ASP A 498 -15.65 -3.83 -31.26
CA ASP A 498 -16.50 -2.69 -31.62
C ASP A 498 -15.69 -1.38 -31.69
N PHE A 499 -14.77 -1.16 -30.74
CA PHE A 499 -13.92 0.03 -30.77
C PHE A 499 -12.97 0.02 -31.97
N TYR A 500 -12.39 -1.12 -32.32
CA TYR A 500 -11.60 -1.21 -33.55
C TYR A 500 -12.43 -0.93 -34.81
N ASP A 501 -13.71 -1.30 -34.84
CA ASP A 501 -14.60 -1.02 -35.97
C ASP A 501 -15.00 0.46 -36.08
N MET A 502 -14.76 1.27 -35.04
CA MET A 502 -14.89 2.73 -35.12
C MET A 502 -13.73 3.39 -35.88
N LEU A 503 -12.64 2.65 -36.15
CA LEU A 503 -11.49 3.12 -36.90
C LEU A 503 -11.67 2.81 -38.39
N ASP A 504 -11.35 3.79 -39.24
CA ASP A 504 -11.19 3.51 -40.67
C ASP A 504 -9.82 2.84 -40.91
N ILE A 505 -9.80 1.50 -40.84
CA ILE A 505 -8.59 0.68 -40.96
C ILE A 505 -7.81 0.97 -42.25
N SER A 506 -8.49 1.38 -43.32
CA SER A 506 -7.86 1.63 -44.62
C SER A 506 -6.98 2.89 -44.65
N SER A 507 -7.33 3.91 -43.85
CA SER A 507 -6.58 5.16 -43.73
C SER A 507 -5.58 5.20 -42.58
N LEU A 508 -5.54 4.15 -41.74
CA LEU A 508 -4.61 4.05 -40.63
C LEU A 508 -3.15 3.85 -41.08
N THR A 509 -2.24 4.43 -40.32
CA THR A 509 -0.80 4.14 -40.45
C THR A 509 -0.50 2.68 -40.13
N PHE A 510 0.60 2.14 -40.69
CA PHE A 510 1.06 0.78 -40.42
C PHE A 510 1.14 0.49 -38.91
N ALA A 511 1.70 1.41 -38.14
CA ALA A 511 1.83 1.32 -36.68
C ALA A 511 0.49 1.07 -35.98
N ARG A 512 -0.53 1.88 -36.26
CA ARG A 512 -1.87 1.72 -35.66
C ARG A 512 -2.54 0.42 -36.12
N ARG A 513 -2.43 0.06 -37.40
CA ARG A 513 -2.93 -1.23 -37.93
C ARG A 513 -2.28 -2.42 -37.24
N SER A 514 -0.97 -2.36 -37.02
CA SER A 514 -0.21 -3.40 -36.34
C SER A 514 -0.70 -3.62 -34.91
N VAL A 515 -0.98 -2.55 -34.16
CA VAL A 515 -1.53 -2.65 -32.80
C VAL A 515 -2.91 -3.32 -32.80
N VAL A 516 -3.81 -2.95 -33.72
CA VAL A 516 -5.13 -3.58 -33.84
C VAL A 516 -5.00 -5.08 -34.11
N TRP A 517 -4.18 -5.47 -35.09
CA TRP A 517 -3.99 -6.87 -35.46
C TRP A 517 -3.37 -7.68 -34.32
N LYS A 518 -2.37 -7.12 -33.64
CA LYS A 518 -1.80 -7.73 -32.42
C LYS A 518 -2.84 -7.90 -31.33
N GLY A 519 -3.69 -6.89 -31.12
CA GLY A 519 -4.75 -6.94 -30.11
C GLY A 519 -5.76 -8.05 -30.36
N VAL A 520 -6.26 -8.15 -31.60
CA VAL A 520 -7.23 -9.20 -31.95
C VAL A 520 -6.59 -10.60 -31.88
N LEU A 521 -5.36 -10.78 -32.40
CA LEU A 521 -4.67 -12.07 -32.32
C LEU A 521 -4.28 -12.44 -30.89
N ALA A 522 -3.93 -11.46 -30.04
CA ALA A 522 -3.65 -11.70 -28.63
C ALA A 522 -4.94 -12.08 -27.87
N LEU A 523 -6.09 -11.46 -28.19
CA LEU A 523 -7.39 -11.92 -27.69
C LEU A 523 -7.68 -13.36 -28.14
N THR A 524 -7.36 -13.72 -29.39
CA THR A 524 -7.47 -15.11 -29.87
C THR A 524 -6.64 -16.06 -29.00
N LEU A 525 -5.41 -15.68 -28.63
CA LEU A 525 -4.61 -16.45 -27.67
C LEU A 525 -5.29 -16.57 -26.30
N VAL A 526 -5.91 -15.50 -25.79
CA VAL A 526 -6.66 -15.57 -24.52
C VAL A 526 -7.82 -16.57 -24.62
N TYR A 527 -8.58 -16.55 -25.72
CA TYR A 527 -9.66 -17.51 -25.96
C TYR A 527 -9.17 -18.95 -26.00
N VAL A 528 -8.11 -19.22 -26.77
CA VAL A 528 -7.51 -20.57 -26.85
C VAL A 528 -7.07 -21.06 -25.48
N ASN A 529 -6.37 -20.21 -24.72
CA ASN A 529 -5.90 -20.57 -23.37
C ASN A 529 -7.05 -20.77 -22.36
N LYS A 530 -8.22 -20.14 -22.57
CA LYS A 530 -9.43 -20.37 -21.77
C LYS A 530 -10.33 -21.47 -22.33
N GLY A 531 -9.94 -22.16 -23.41
CA GLY A 531 -10.72 -23.22 -24.02
C GLY A 531 -12.00 -22.76 -24.73
N LEU A 532 -12.02 -21.51 -25.22
CA LEU A 532 -13.18 -20.93 -25.90
C LEU A 532 -12.99 -20.95 -27.43
N ASP A 533 -14.10 -21.07 -28.16
CA ASP A 533 -14.12 -21.05 -29.62
C ASP A 533 -13.68 -19.69 -30.18
N VAL A 534 -12.75 -19.70 -31.15
CA VAL A 534 -12.18 -18.47 -31.70
C VAL A 534 -12.86 -17.96 -32.97
N THR A 535 -13.97 -18.56 -33.41
CA THR A 535 -14.61 -18.24 -34.70
C THR A 535 -14.75 -16.74 -34.93
N PHE A 536 -15.33 -16.04 -33.96
CA PHE A 536 -15.61 -14.60 -34.05
C PHE A 536 -14.35 -13.77 -34.34
N LEU A 537 -13.25 -14.06 -33.65
CA LEU A 537 -11.99 -13.33 -33.81
C LEU A 537 -11.23 -13.77 -35.06
N ALA A 538 -11.25 -15.08 -35.35
CA ALA A 538 -10.58 -15.66 -36.51
C ALA A 538 -11.18 -15.16 -37.84
N GLU A 539 -12.51 -15.10 -37.94
CA GLU A 539 -13.20 -14.60 -39.13
C GLU A 539 -12.93 -13.11 -39.34
N LYS A 540 -12.96 -12.30 -38.27
CA LYS A 540 -12.61 -10.87 -38.35
C LYS A 540 -11.17 -10.64 -38.84
N MET A 541 -10.23 -11.44 -38.34
CA MET A 541 -8.84 -11.37 -38.77
C MET A 541 -8.66 -11.85 -40.22
N ALA A 542 -9.36 -12.91 -40.64
CA ALA A 542 -9.32 -13.40 -42.02
C ALA A 542 -9.80 -12.33 -43.02
N VAL A 543 -10.90 -11.62 -42.71
CA VAL A 543 -11.40 -10.50 -43.53
C VAL A 543 -10.38 -9.37 -43.61
N SER A 544 -9.78 -9.01 -42.48
CA SER A 544 -8.75 -7.95 -42.41
C SER A 544 -7.51 -8.33 -43.22
N PHE A 545 -7.10 -9.60 -43.16
CA PHE A 545 -5.99 -10.14 -43.92
C PHE A 545 -6.26 -10.17 -45.41
N GLU A 546 -7.46 -10.61 -45.82
CA GLU A 546 -7.87 -10.59 -47.23
C GLU A 546 -7.80 -9.19 -47.83
N ALA A 547 -8.32 -8.18 -47.12
CA ALA A 547 -8.22 -6.79 -47.55
C ALA A 547 -6.76 -6.31 -47.70
N ALA A 548 -5.87 -6.71 -46.77
CA ALA A 548 -4.46 -6.35 -46.83
C ALA A 548 -3.72 -7.06 -47.99
N VAL A 549 -4.04 -8.34 -48.26
CA VAL A 549 -3.49 -9.09 -49.40
C VAL A 549 -3.95 -8.44 -50.71
N SER A 550 -5.22 -8.08 -50.85
CA SER A 550 -5.73 -7.38 -52.04
C SER A 550 -4.98 -6.06 -52.27
N GLN A 551 -4.81 -5.25 -51.23
CA GLN A 551 -4.00 -4.01 -51.31
C GLN A 551 -2.54 -4.31 -51.70
N PHE A 552 -1.94 -5.37 -51.15
CA PHE A 552 -0.55 -5.75 -51.42
C PHE A 552 -0.31 -6.16 -52.88
N VAL A 553 -1.30 -6.80 -53.50
CA VAL A 553 -1.22 -7.22 -54.92
C VAL A 553 -1.24 -6.02 -55.86
N GLU A 554 -1.98 -4.96 -55.50
CA GLU A 554 -2.15 -3.75 -56.31
C GLU A 554 -1.18 -2.61 -55.93
N ALA A 555 -0.42 -2.76 -54.84
CA ALA A 555 0.41 -1.72 -54.25
C ALA A 555 1.65 -1.34 -55.07
N SER A 556 2.03 -0.07 -54.96
CA SER A 556 3.36 0.45 -55.37
C SER A 556 4.46 -0.07 -54.43
N PHE A 557 5.73 0.04 -54.84
CA PHE A 557 6.86 -0.55 -54.10
C PHE A 557 6.95 -0.10 -52.62
N ASP A 558 6.77 1.19 -52.31
CA ASP A 558 6.85 1.71 -50.94
C ASP A 558 5.68 1.28 -50.05
N THR A 559 4.47 1.22 -50.62
CA THR A 559 3.27 0.77 -49.89
C THR A 559 3.29 -0.75 -49.69
N ARG A 560 3.90 -1.49 -50.63
CA ARG A 560 4.08 -2.94 -50.56
C ARG A 560 4.89 -3.36 -49.34
N HIS A 561 5.95 -2.64 -48.97
CA HIS A 561 6.76 -2.99 -47.80
C HIS A 561 5.98 -2.93 -46.47
N HIS A 562 5.17 -1.88 -46.26
CA HIS A 562 4.33 -1.78 -45.07
C HIS A 562 3.23 -2.84 -45.02
N LEU A 563 2.61 -3.13 -46.17
CA LEU A 563 1.61 -4.18 -46.29
C LEU A 563 2.21 -5.57 -46.06
N TRP A 564 3.42 -5.82 -46.58
CA TRP A 564 4.15 -7.06 -46.33
C TRP A 564 4.41 -7.28 -44.84
N ARG A 565 4.89 -6.25 -44.12
CA ARG A 565 5.11 -6.34 -42.67
C ARG A 565 3.82 -6.67 -41.91
N LEU A 566 2.68 -6.16 -42.38
CA LEU A 566 1.38 -6.43 -41.77
C LEU A 566 0.90 -7.86 -42.07
N ILE A 567 1.08 -8.31 -43.30
CA ILE A 567 0.82 -9.70 -43.74
C ILE A 567 1.68 -10.68 -42.94
N LEU A 568 2.96 -10.38 -42.76
CA LEU A 568 3.87 -11.22 -41.98
C LEU A 568 3.44 -11.29 -40.51
N LEU A 569 3.04 -10.17 -39.91
CA LEU A 569 2.48 -10.14 -38.56
C LEU A 569 1.26 -11.08 -38.40
N TYR A 570 0.36 -11.12 -39.40
CA TYR A 570 -0.76 -12.06 -39.38
C TYR A 570 -0.28 -13.51 -39.46
N MET A 571 0.64 -13.81 -40.37
CA MET A 571 1.15 -15.17 -40.57
C MET A 571 1.87 -15.69 -39.32
N GLU A 572 2.72 -14.86 -38.71
CA GLU A 572 3.42 -15.15 -37.46
C GLU A 572 2.44 -15.29 -36.29
N GLY A 573 1.51 -14.35 -36.14
CA GLY A 573 0.50 -14.43 -35.07
C GLY A 573 -0.46 -15.62 -35.21
N MET A 574 -0.80 -16.01 -36.44
CA MET A 574 -1.55 -17.25 -36.70
C MET A 574 -0.77 -18.48 -36.25
N GLN A 575 0.52 -18.55 -36.59
CA GLN A 575 1.38 -19.63 -36.13
C GLN A 575 1.44 -19.67 -34.60
N GLU A 576 1.67 -18.53 -33.96
CA GLU A 576 1.71 -18.40 -32.51
C GLU A 576 0.42 -18.89 -31.83
N VAL A 577 -0.76 -18.59 -32.41
CA VAL A 577 -2.07 -19.09 -31.92
C VAL A 577 -2.18 -20.61 -32.04
N ILE A 578 -1.75 -21.17 -33.16
CA ILE A 578 -1.79 -22.62 -33.42
C ILE A 578 -0.82 -23.36 -32.50
N ASP A 579 0.39 -22.84 -32.34
CA ASP A 579 1.45 -23.43 -31.52
C ASP A 579 1.10 -23.40 -30.03
N SER A 580 0.41 -22.36 -29.57
CA SER A 580 -0.05 -22.21 -28.18
C SER A 580 -1.23 -23.13 -27.82
N SER A 581 -1.88 -23.75 -28.81
CA SER A 581 -3.07 -24.56 -28.57
C SER A 581 -2.71 -25.98 -28.12
N SER A 582 -3.41 -26.48 -27.11
CA SER A 582 -3.29 -27.88 -26.65
C SER A 582 -3.95 -28.86 -27.62
N ASN A 583 -5.04 -28.43 -28.27
CA ASN A 583 -5.69 -29.14 -29.37
C ASN A 583 -6.25 -28.13 -30.38
N LEU A 584 -6.37 -28.52 -31.65
CA LEU A 584 -6.87 -27.63 -32.72
C LEU A 584 -8.40 -27.70 -32.90
N ALA A 585 -9.15 -27.81 -31.79
CA ALA A 585 -10.59 -28.03 -31.79
C ALA A 585 -11.44 -26.75 -31.59
N LEU A 586 -10.83 -25.58 -31.45
CA LEU A 586 -11.49 -24.30 -31.12
C LEU A 586 -11.69 -23.40 -32.34
N SER A 587 -11.86 -24.01 -33.53
CA SER A 587 -11.98 -23.31 -34.81
C SER A 587 -10.76 -22.49 -35.24
N GLN A 588 -9.56 -22.80 -34.74
CA GLN A 588 -8.30 -22.12 -35.12
C GLN A 588 -8.02 -22.24 -36.63
N TYR A 589 -8.50 -23.31 -37.28
CA TYR A 589 -8.36 -23.53 -38.72
C TYR A 589 -8.97 -22.39 -39.56
N LYS A 590 -9.90 -21.59 -39.02
CA LYS A 590 -10.49 -20.44 -39.71
C LYS A 590 -9.50 -19.29 -39.96
N LEU A 591 -8.36 -19.28 -39.25
CA LEU A 591 -7.24 -18.37 -39.54
C LEU A 591 -6.54 -18.73 -40.86
N LEU A 592 -6.65 -19.98 -41.33
CA LEU A 592 -6.13 -20.39 -42.63
C LEU A 592 -7.13 -20.00 -43.73
N CYS A 593 -7.13 -18.73 -44.12
CA CYS A 593 -8.07 -18.20 -45.11
C CYS A 593 -7.60 -18.44 -46.56
N PRO A 594 -8.53 -18.47 -47.55
CA PRO A 594 -8.20 -18.69 -48.96
C PRO A 594 -7.18 -17.68 -49.54
N SER A 595 -7.15 -16.46 -49.01
CA SER A 595 -6.24 -15.38 -49.43
C SER A 595 -4.76 -15.72 -49.28
N ILE A 596 -4.40 -16.72 -48.46
CA ILE A 596 -3.03 -17.26 -48.40
C ILE A 596 -2.60 -17.79 -49.76
N LYS A 597 -3.50 -18.47 -50.50
CA LYS A 597 -3.20 -18.95 -51.87
C LYS A 597 -2.89 -17.78 -52.80
N THR A 598 -3.69 -16.71 -52.73
CA THR A 598 -3.49 -15.50 -53.53
C THR A 598 -2.15 -14.83 -53.19
N LEU A 599 -1.84 -14.70 -51.91
CA LEU A 599 -0.57 -14.16 -51.42
C LEU A 599 0.63 -14.93 -51.99
N LEU A 600 0.65 -16.26 -51.83
CA LEU A 600 1.76 -17.11 -52.30
C LEU A 600 2.02 -16.96 -53.80
N SER A 601 1.00 -16.70 -54.61
CA SER A 601 1.14 -16.50 -56.06
C SER A 601 1.75 -15.15 -56.47
N LYS A 602 1.85 -14.20 -55.53
CA LYS A 602 2.28 -12.81 -55.77
C LYS A 602 3.49 -12.38 -54.94
N CYS A 603 3.98 -13.25 -54.06
CA CYS A 603 5.21 -13.06 -53.30
C CYS A 603 6.45 -13.15 -54.21
N SER A 604 7.49 -12.40 -53.85
CA SER A 604 8.86 -12.64 -54.31
C SER A 604 9.45 -13.91 -53.68
N ASP A 605 10.58 -14.41 -54.20
CA ASP A 605 11.23 -15.62 -53.68
C ASP A 605 11.55 -15.58 -52.18
N HIS A 606 11.95 -14.42 -51.67
CA HIS A 606 12.23 -14.24 -50.24
C HIS A 606 10.95 -14.28 -49.40
N GLU A 607 9.93 -13.51 -49.80
CA GLU A 607 8.61 -13.47 -49.17
C GLU A 607 7.97 -14.87 -49.13
N LEU A 608 8.07 -15.61 -50.24
CA LEU A 608 7.55 -16.96 -50.38
C LEU A 608 8.22 -17.95 -49.41
N ARG A 609 9.56 -17.89 -49.29
CA ARG A 609 10.32 -18.75 -48.34
C ARG A 609 9.84 -18.54 -46.91
N THR A 610 9.62 -17.29 -46.51
CA THR A 610 9.10 -16.95 -45.17
C THR A 610 7.70 -17.53 -44.95
N CYS A 611 6.76 -17.29 -45.87
CA CYS A 611 5.41 -17.84 -45.76
C CYS A 611 5.40 -19.38 -45.71
N LEU A 612 6.19 -20.05 -46.57
CA LEU A 612 6.27 -21.50 -46.60
C LEU A 612 6.87 -22.09 -45.32
N SER A 613 7.85 -21.41 -44.71
CA SER A 613 8.43 -21.82 -43.42
C SER A 613 7.38 -21.80 -42.30
N ILE A 614 6.56 -20.74 -42.25
CA ILE A 614 5.47 -20.60 -41.28
C ILE A 614 4.42 -21.71 -41.49
N LEU A 615 3.96 -21.90 -42.73
CA LEU A 615 2.98 -22.94 -43.07
C LEU A 615 3.52 -24.35 -42.79
N HIS A 616 4.80 -24.60 -43.03
CA HIS A 616 5.44 -25.87 -42.70
C HIS A 616 5.37 -26.16 -41.21
N SER A 617 5.64 -25.15 -40.37
CA SER A 617 5.59 -25.27 -38.91
C SER A 617 4.17 -25.60 -38.43
N ILE A 618 3.16 -24.92 -38.98
CA ILE A 618 1.74 -25.19 -38.69
C ILE A 618 1.35 -26.64 -39.05
N VAL A 619 1.77 -27.12 -40.22
CA VAL A 619 1.49 -28.51 -40.66
C VAL A 619 2.19 -29.53 -39.75
N GLN A 620 3.41 -29.23 -39.28
CA GLN A 620 4.11 -30.10 -38.33
C GLN A 620 3.33 -30.22 -37.01
N LYS A 621 2.87 -29.10 -36.46
CA LYS A 621 2.05 -29.08 -35.23
C LYS A 621 0.75 -29.89 -35.41
N TYR A 622 0.06 -29.71 -36.54
CA TYR A 622 -1.15 -30.49 -36.84
C TYR A 622 -0.89 -32.01 -36.88
N ARG A 623 0.23 -32.45 -37.46
CA ARG A 623 0.60 -33.87 -37.50
C ARG A 623 0.88 -34.43 -36.10
N GLN A 624 1.51 -33.66 -35.23
CA GLN A 624 1.78 -34.05 -33.84
C GLN A 624 0.47 -34.23 -33.06
N ASP A 625 -0.47 -33.30 -33.21
CA ASP A 625 -1.77 -33.37 -32.54
C ASP A 625 -2.60 -34.59 -33.01
N GLN A 626 -2.59 -34.91 -34.32
CA GLN A 626 -3.24 -36.11 -34.86
C GLN A 626 -2.60 -37.41 -34.34
N ALA A 627 -1.28 -37.44 -34.19
CA ALA A 627 -0.57 -38.58 -33.61
C ALA A 627 -0.92 -38.77 -32.14
N PHE A 628 -1.13 -37.68 -31.38
CA PHE A 628 -1.56 -37.73 -29.98
C PHE A 628 -3.03 -38.16 -29.81
N GLN A 629 -3.91 -37.84 -30.76
CA GLN A 629 -5.31 -38.28 -30.73
C GLN A 629 -5.53 -39.74 -31.14
N SER A 630 -4.53 -40.39 -31.76
CA SER A 630 -4.58 -41.78 -32.21
C SER A 630 -3.90 -42.77 -31.25
N THR A 631 -3.30 -42.26 -30.16
CA THR A 631 -2.81 -43.01 -28.99
C THR A 631 -3.74 -42.84 -27.82
#